data_AF-A0A367B0C3-F1
#
_entry.id   AF-A0A367B0C3-F1
#
_cell.length_a   1.000
_cell.length_b   1.000
_cell.length_c   1.000
_cell.angle_alpha   90.00
_cell.angle_beta   90.00
_cell.angle_gamma   90.00
#
_symmetry.space_group_name_H-M   'P 1'
#
loop_
_entity.id
_entity.type
_entity.pdbx_description
1 polymer ?
#
loop_
_entity_poly.entity_id
_entity_poly.type
_entity_poly.pdbx_seq_one_letter_code
_entity_poly.pdbx_strand_id
1 'polypeptide(L)'
;MIRVTRLNGDQFALNPDLIEKVEGHPDTVAFLVDGTKYVVKESVDEVLQEIREYRAGILAISYEMDRGTYRSTLAEPAAADSSVVPFPIREER
;
A
#
# COMPACT_ATOMS: atom_id res chain seq x y z
N MET A 1 0.63 0.11 -0.32
CA MET A 1 0.86 1.42 0.33
C MET A 1 1.74 1.19 1.54
N ILE A 2 2.75 2.04 1.74
CA ILE A 2 3.59 2.06 2.94
C ILE A 2 3.07 3.12 3.90
N ARG A 3 3.27 2.93 5.21
CA ARG A 3 2.89 3.94 6.20
C ARG A 3 4.12 4.76 6.55
N VAL A 4 3.96 6.08 6.55
CA VAL A 4 5.02 7.03 6.91
C VAL A 4 4.45 8.13 7.79
N THR A 5 5.33 8.80 8.53
CA THR A 5 4.95 9.77 9.55
C THR A 5 5.50 11.13 9.19
N ARG A 6 4.64 12.15 9.17
CA ARG A 6 5.07 13.54 9.01
C ARG A 6 5.84 14.02 10.24
N LEU A 7 6.61 15.10 10.10
CA LEU A 7 7.32 15.73 11.22
C LEU A 7 6.39 16.18 12.37
N ASN A 8 5.14 16.51 12.06
CA ASN A 8 4.13 16.86 13.07
C ASN A 8 3.55 15.65 13.84
N GLY A 9 3.89 14.41 13.46
CA GLY A 9 3.41 13.17 14.08
C GLY A 9 2.22 12.52 13.38
N ASP A 10 1.61 13.18 12.39
CA ASP A 10 0.50 12.58 11.65
C ASP A 10 1.00 11.46 10.74
N GLN A 11 0.33 10.32 10.80
CA GLN A 11 0.60 9.18 9.93
C GLN A 11 -0.21 9.30 8.63
N PHE A 12 0.41 8.94 7.52
CA PHE A 12 -0.28 8.83 6.23
C PHE A 12 0.24 7.64 5.44
N ALA A 13 -0.58 7.19 4.50
CA ALA A 13 -0.22 6.13 3.57
C ALA A 13 0.37 6.74 2.29
N LEU A 14 1.52 6.22 1.86
CA LEU A 14 2.21 6.65 0.66
C LEU A 14 2.29 5.49 -0.33
N ASN A 15 2.13 5.79 -1.63
CA ASN A 15 2.36 4.81 -2.67
C ASN A 15 3.87 4.70 -2.94
N PRO A 16 4.52 3.57 -2.60
CA PRO A 16 5.95 3.41 -2.80
C PRO A 16 6.35 3.40 -4.28
N ASP A 17 5.43 3.05 -5.19
CA ASP A 17 5.72 2.98 -6.62
C ASP A 17 5.75 4.36 -7.31
N LEU A 18 5.27 5.40 -6.61
CA LEU A 18 5.34 6.79 -7.07
C LEU A 18 6.55 7.53 -6.52
N ILE A 19 7.34 6.92 -5.64
CA ILE A 19 8.54 7.52 -5.08
C ILE A 19 9.62 7.47 -6.15
N GLU A 20 10.07 8.64 -6.60
CA GLU A 20 11.18 8.81 -7.53
C GLU A 20 12.53 8.62 -6.82
N LYS A 21 12.69 9.28 -5.67
CA LYS A 21 13.90 9.21 -4.85
C LYS A 21 13.62 9.57 -3.39
N VAL A 22 14.51 9.15 -2.51
CA VAL A 22 14.49 9.50 -1.09
C VAL A 22 15.86 10.07 -0.73
N GLU A 23 15.90 11.27 -0.16
CA GLU A 23 17.14 11.92 0.28
C GLU A 23 17.03 12.21 1.78
N GLY A 24 18.13 12.03 2.52
CA GLY A 24 18.27 12.59 3.86
C GLY A 24 19.09 13.89 3.80
N HIS A 25 18.80 14.86 4.67
CA HIS A 25 19.69 15.84 5.35
C HIS A 25 19.03 17.24 5.45
N PRO A 26 18.76 17.79 6.66
CA PRO A 26 18.74 17.18 8.00
C PRO A 26 17.52 16.25 8.23
N ASP A 27 16.47 16.42 7.45
CA ASP A 27 15.25 15.59 7.47
C ASP A 27 15.22 14.67 6.24
N THR A 28 14.43 13.60 6.29
CA THR A 28 14.21 12.72 5.13
C THR A 28 13.10 13.27 4.25
N VAL A 29 13.36 13.36 2.95
CA VAL A 29 12.40 13.84 1.94
C VAL A 29 12.18 12.76 0.89
N ALA A 30 10.93 12.33 0.76
CA ALA A 30 10.47 11.49 -0.35
C ALA A 30 9.99 12.39 -1.49
N PHE A 31 10.60 12.23 -2.66
CA PHE A 31 10.24 12.92 -3.89
C PHE A 31 9.36 12.00 -4.71
N LEU A 32 8.19 12.49 -5.10
CA LEU A 32 7.29 11.76 -5.99
C LEU A 32 7.52 12.15 -7.45
N VAL A 33 7.14 11.25 -8.35
CA VAL A 33 7.24 11.42 -9.81
C VAL A 33 6.43 12.61 -10.36
N ASP A 34 5.44 13.10 -9.60
CA ASP A 34 4.63 14.28 -9.95
C ASP A 34 5.25 15.60 -9.46
N GLY A 35 6.43 15.54 -8.82
CA GLY A 35 7.12 16.67 -8.21
C GLY A 35 6.68 16.99 -6.78
N THR A 36 5.69 16.28 -6.23
CA THR A 36 5.26 16.41 -4.83
C THR A 36 6.38 15.93 -3.90
N LYS A 37 6.55 16.61 -2.77
CA LYS A 37 7.57 16.28 -1.77
C LYS A 37 6.92 16.04 -0.41
N TYR A 38 7.33 14.96 0.24
CA TYR A 38 6.93 14.67 1.62
C TYR A 38 8.15 14.63 2.52
N VAL A 39 8.12 15.45 3.57
CA VAL A 39 9.10 15.39 4.65
C VAL A 39 8.58 14.40 5.69
N VAL A 40 9.36 13.37 5.95
CA VAL A 40 8.99 12.23 6.80
C VAL A 40 9.96 12.10 7.97
N LYS A 41 9.50 11.49 9.07
CA LYS A 41 10.32 11.23 10.26
C LYS A 41 11.23 10.02 10.08
N GLU A 42 10.81 9.09 9.24
CA GLU A 42 11.56 7.88 8.93
C GLU A 42 12.87 8.24 8.21
N SER A 43 13.95 7.54 8.56
CA SER A 43 15.22 7.59 7.85
C SER A 43 15.09 7.01 6.44
N VAL A 44 16.08 7.29 5.58
CA VAL A 44 16.15 6.71 4.22
C VAL A 44 16.09 5.18 4.28
N ASP A 45 16.81 4.56 5.21
CA ASP A 45 16.85 3.10 5.36
C ASP A 45 15.51 2.52 5.81
N GLU A 46 14.80 3.18 6.72
CA GLU A 46 13.46 2.77 7.16
C GLU A 46 12.45 2.84 6.00
N VAL A 47 12.47 3.93 5.22
CA VAL A 47 11.61 4.05 4.02
C VAL A 47 11.93 2.93 3.02
N LEU A 48 13.21 2.65 2.76
CA LEU A 48 13.61 1.57 1.87
C LEU A 48 13.17 0.19 2.38
N GLN A 49 13.24 -0.03 3.69
CA GLN A 49 12.79 -1.27 4.31
C GLN A 49 11.28 -1.45 4.16
N GLU A 50 10.48 -0.43 4.45
CA GLU A 50 9.02 -0.43 4.25
C GLU A 50 8.64 -0.75 2.78
N ILE A 51 9.35 -0.17 1.82
CA ILE A 51 9.14 -0.46 0.38
C ILE A 51 9.44 -1.93 0.07
N ARG A 52 10.55 -2.47 0.60
CA ARG A 52 10.93 -3.87 0.41
C ARG A 52 9.91 -4.82 1.02
N GLU A 53 9.49 -4.57 2.25
CA GLU A 53 8.50 -5.38 2.95
C GLU A 53 7.15 -5.36 2.24
N TYR A 54 6.71 -4.19 1.77
CA TYR A 54 5.51 -4.08 0.96
C TYR A 54 5.58 -4.97 -0.30
N ARG A 55 6.66 -4.88 -1.08
CA ARG A 55 6.84 -5.67 -2.31
C ARG A 55 6.96 -7.17 -2.02
N ALA A 56 7.72 -7.53 -0.99
CA ALA A 56 7.87 -8.92 -0.55
C ALA A 56 6.52 -9.48 -0.08
N GLY A 57 5.72 -8.70 0.65
CA GLY A 57 4.39 -9.07 1.10
C GLY A 57 3.45 -9.38 -0.07
N ILE A 58 3.44 -8.56 -1.12
CA ILE A 58 2.64 -8.83 -2.33
C ILE A 58 3.01 -10.19 -2.96
N LEU A 59 4.31 -10.47 -3.10
CA LEU A 59 4.79 -11.72 -3.68
C LEU A 59 4.46 -12.93 -2.80
N ALA A 60 4.66 -12.80 -1.48
CA ALA A 60 4.35 -13.84 -0.51
C ALA A 60 2.86 -14.18 -0.54
N ILE A 61 2.00 -13.17 -0.48
CA ILE A 61 0.53 -13.32 -0.55
C ILE A 61 0.13 -13.98 -1.86
N SER A 62 0.68 -13.53 -2.99
CA SER A 62 0.39 -14.12 -4.30
C SER A 62 0.76 -15.60 -4.36
N TYR A 63 1.90 -15.98 -3.78
CA TYR A 63 2.36 -17.37 -3.69
C TYR A 63 1.52 -18.22 -2.73
N GLU A 64 1.00 -17.63 -1.65
CA GLU A 64 0.06 -18.31 -0.76
C GLU A 64 -1.30 -18.53 -1.44
N MET A 65 -1.76 -17.58 -2.25
CA MET A 65 -3.00 -17.68 -3.03
C MET A 65 -2.92 -18.79 -4.08
N ASP A 66 -1.81 -18.87 -4.83
CA ASP A 66 -1.57 -19.92 -5.83
C ASP A 66 -1.63 -21.33 -5.23
N ARG A 67 -1.13 -21.49 -4.00
CA ARG A 67 -1.11 -22.77 -3.27
C ARG A 67 -2.40 -23.06 -2.49
N GLY A 68 -3.41 -22.17 -2.54
CA GLY A 68 -4.64 -22.30 -1.76
C GLY A 68 -4.43 -22.22 -0.24
N THR A 69 -3.33 -21.61 0.20
CA THR A 69 -2.93 -21.49 1.61
C THR A 69 -3.23 -20.11 2.21
N TYR A 70 -3.54 -19.12 1.36
CA TYR A 70 -3.86 -17.77 1.80
C TYR A 70 -5.09 -17.76 2.72
N ARG A 71 -4.94 -17.15 3.89
CA ARG A 71 -6.05 -16.90 4.84
C ARG A 71 -6.14 -15.41 5.08
N SER A 72 -7.24 -14.80 4.64
CA SER A 72 -7.52 -13.40 4.96
C SER A 72 -7.67 -13.26 6.48
N THR A 73 -6.83 -12.43 7.11
CA THR A 73 -6.96 -12.07 8.53
C THR A 73 -8.01 -11.00 8.78
N LEU A 74 -8.51 -10.35 7.73
CA LEU A 74 -9.78 -9.62 7.78
C LEU A 74 -10.86 -10.69 7.92
N ALA A 75 -11.23 -10.99 9.16
CA ALA A 75 -12.40 -11.79 9.46
C ALA A 75 -13.56 -11.24 8.63
N GLU A 76 -14.11 -12.07 7.74
CA GLU A 76 -15.46 -11.83 7.25
C GLU A 76 -16.35 -11.64 8.48
N PRO A 77 -17.07 -10.51 8.64
CA PRO A 77 -18.24 -10.56 9.48
C PRO A 77 -19.09 -11.69 8.88
N ALA A 78 -19.33 -12.72 9.68
CA ALA A 78 -20.07 -13.90 9.29
C ALA A 78 -21.26 -13.50 8.42
N ALA A 79 -21.29 -14.05 7.21
CA ALA A 79 -22.39 -14.04 6.25
C ALA A 79 -23.68 -13.36 6.74
N ALA A 80 -23.81 -12.06 6.46
CA ALA A 80 -25.09 -11.38 6.40
C ALA A 80 -25.03 -10.42 5.19
N ASP A 81 -25.67 -10.84 4.11
CA ASP A 81 -26.05 -10.04 2.95
C ASP A 81 -24.91 -9.41 2.12
N SER A 82 -24.07 -10.26 1.51
CA SER A 82 -23.34 -9.85 0.30
C SER A 82 -24.33 -9.68 -0.87
N SER A 83 -24.95 -8.50 -0.95
CA SER A 83 -25.82 -8.10 -2.05
C SER A 83 -24.97 -7.64 -3.25
N VAL A 84 -24.16 -8.53 -3.80
CA VAL A 84 -23.54 -8.30 -5.12
C VAL A 84 -24.53 -8.80 -6.16
N VAL A 85 -25.41 -7.92 -6.64
CA VAL A 85 -26.29 -8.23 -7.77
C VAL A 85 -25.50 -8.16 -9.08
N PRO A 86 -25.67 -9.14 -10.00
CA PRO A 86 -25.03 -9.09 -11.31
C PRO A 86 -25.44 -7.83 -12.08
N PHE A 87 -24.48 -7.18 -12.75
CA PHE A 87 -24.75 -6.09 -13.66
C PHE A 87 -25.65 -6.60 -14.80
N PRO A 88 -26.83 -6.00 -15.05
CA PRO A 88 -27.71 -6.48 -16.11
C PRO A 88 -27.03 -6.30 -17.46
N ILE A 89 -26.90 -7.40 -18.20
CA ILE A 89 -26.36 -7.41 -19.56
C ILE A 89 -27.37 -6.66 -20.42
N ARG A 90 -26.96 -5.52 -20.97
CA ARG A 90 -27.79 -4.76 -21.91
C ARG A 90 -27.87 -5.54 -23.21
N GLU A 91 -28.99 -6.19 -23.47
CA GLU A 91 -29.28 -6.71 -24.81
C GLU A 91 -29.47 -5.51 -25.75
N GLU A 92 -28.45 -5.24 -26.56
CA GLU A 92 -28.54 -4.32 -27.70
C GLU A 92 -29.48 -4.95 -28.75
N ARG A 93 -30.49 -4.18 -29.18
CA ARG A 93 -31.42 -4.55 -30.26
C ARG A 93 -31.30 -3.56 -31.40
#